data_AF-A0A3B9XJS0-F1
#
_entry.id   AF-A0A3B9XJS0-F1
#
_cell.length_a   1.000
_cell.length_b   1.000
_cell.length_c   1.000
_cell.angle_alpha   90.00
_cell.angle_beta   90.00
_cell.angle_gamma   90.00
#
_symmetry.space_group_name_H-M   'P 1'
#
loop_
_entity.id
_entity.type
_entity.pdbx_description
1 polymer ?
#
loop_
_entity_poly.entity_id
_entity_poly.type
_entity_poly.pdbx_seq_one_letter_code
_entity_poly.pdbx_strand_id
1 'polypeptide(L)'
;MPFELNLHNFLWAQGILLLFGLAFLLWKPKQRRGLQLRFDRSSKAQSPAALDHDSSGQILPFEKKAGERSLQVHFNFNGHSFEAYESLGLPAGSSLAAVQSAYEEQKKQANNQSSAFLEAAYEALNSTLKSTKN
;
A
#
# COMPACT_ATOMS: atom_id res chain seq x y z
N MET A 1 31.83 -40.31 45.73
CA MET A 1 32.54 -39.16 45.13
C MET A 1 31.61 -37.96 45.23
N PRO A 2 31.76 -37.06 46.22
CA PRO A 2 30.96 -35.84 46.28
C PRO A 2 31.39 -34.92 45.13
N PHE A 3 30.44 -34.54 44.29
CA PHE A 3 30.64 -33.53 43.25
C PHE A 3 30.70 -32.16 43.94
N GLU A 4 31.91 -31.66 44.19
CA GLU A 4 32.19 -30.26 44.57
C GLU A 4 31.82 -29.35 43.38
N LEU A 5 30.52 -29.12 43.19
CA LEU A 5 30.02 -28.18 42.19
C LEU A 5 30.38 -26.77 42.67
N ASN A 6 31.41 -26.18 42.07
CA ASN A 6 31.77 -24.78 42.26
C ASN A 6 30.53 -23.91 42.08
N LEU A 7 30.08 -23.28 43.17
CA LEU A 7 28.90 -22.40 43.21
C LEU A 7 28.93 -21.34 42.10
N HIS A 8 30.14 -20.89 41.75
CA HIS A 8 30.39 -19.96 40.65
C HIS A 8 29.93 -20.50 39.29
N ASN A 9 30.22 -21.76 38.98
CA ASN A 9 29.83 -22.40 37.72
C ASN A 9 28.32 -22.60 37.65
N PHE A 10 27.69 -22.88 38.80
CA PHE A 10 26.24 -23.01 38.89
C PHE A 10 25.55 -21.66 38.63
N LEU A 11 26.04 -20.57 39.22
CA LEU A 11 25.53 -19.21 38.98
C LEU A 11 25.68 -18.79 37.52
N TRP A 12 26.84 -19.06 36.90
CA TRP A 12 27.06 -18.78 35.47
C TRP A 12 26.15 -19.59 34.56
N ALA A 13 25.96 -20.88 34.84
CA ALA A 13 25.09 -21.75 34.06
C ALA A 13 23.63 -21.25 34.06
N GLN A 14 23.11 -20.83 35.21
CA GLN A 14 21.77 -20.24 35.32
C GLN A 14 21.65 -18.91 34.58
N GLY A 15 22.70 -18.07 34.66
CA GLY A 15 22.76 -16.80 33.94
C GLY A 15 22.68 -16.97 32.43
N ILE A 16 23.45 -17.91 31.87
CA ILE A 16 23.44 -18.22 30.43
C ILE A 16 22.06 -18.75 30.01
N LEU A 17 21.46 -19.63 30.82
CA LEU A 17 20.16 -20.23 30.51
C LEU A 17 19.03 -19.19 30.48
N LEU A 18 19.03 -18.23 31.42
CA LEU A 18 18.11 -17.09 31.39
C LEU A 18 18.31 -16.18 30.18
N LEU A 19 19.57 -15.91 29.81
CA LEU A 19 19.91 -15.07 28.66
C LEU A 19 19.43 -15.69 27.34
N PHE A 20 19.63 -17.00 27.16
CA PHE A 20 19.10 -17.74 26.02
C PHE A 20 17.57 -17.80 26.01
N GLY A 21 16.92 -17.98 27.15
CA GLY A 21 15.47 -17.93 27.27
C GLY A 21 14.90 -16.58 26.86
N LEU A 22 15.55 -15.48 27.28
CA LEU A 22 15.15 -14.12 26.92
C LEU A 22 15.36 -13.83 25.43
N ALA A 23 16.53 -14.22 24.90
CA ALA A 23 16.84 -14.09 23.48
C ALA A 23 15.84 -14.88 22.63
N PHE A 24 15.50 -16.11 23.02
CA PHE A 24 14.51 -16.95 22.34
C PHE A 24 13.09 -16.36 22.40
N LEU A 25 12.70 -15.74 23.52
CA LEU A 25 11.41 -15.06 23.66
C LEU A 25 11.31 -13.85 22.72
N LEU A 26 12.40 -13.08 22.61
CA LEU A 26 12.49 -11.92 21.73
C LEU A 26 12.66 -12.32 20.25
N TRP A 27 13.12 -13.53 19.97
CA TRP A 27 13.29 -14.02 18.61
C TRP A 27 12.01 -14.49 17.93
N LYS A 28 10.87 -14.51 18.63
CA LYS A 28 9.63 -15.00 18.03
C LYS A 28 9.30 -14.19 16.77
N PRO A 29 9.36 -14.80 15.57
CA PRO A 29 9.04 -14.09 14.35
C PRO A 29 7.57 -13.69 14.44
N LYS A 30 7.31 -12.38 14.30
CA LYS A 30 5.98 -11.80 14.31
C LYS A 30 5.21 -12.39 13.13
N GLN A 31 4.52 -13.52 13.36
CA GLN A 31 3.69 -14.17 12.36
C GLN A 31 2.57 -13.21 11.99
N ARG A 32 2.79 -12.42 10.95
CA ARG A 32 1.75 -11.62 10.31
C ARG A 32 0.83 -12.61 9.60
N ARG A 33 -0.13 -13.14 10.34
CA ARG A 33 -1.24 -13.89 9.76
C ARG A 33 -2.02 -12.88 8.92
N GLY A 34 -1.82 -12.93 7.61
CA GLY A 34 -2.67 -12.22 6.67
C GLY A 34 -4.10 -12.69 6.89
N LEU A 35 -4.95 -11.79 7.39
CA LEU A 35 -6.38 -12.04 7.53
C LEU A 35 -6.93 -12.12 6.10
N GLN A 36 -7.14 -13.34 5.60
CA GLN A 36 -7.83 -13.54 4.33
C GLN A 36 -9.28 -13.13 4.52
N LEU A 37 -9.59 -11.90 4.15
CA LEU A 37 -10.97 -11.42 4.04
C LEU A 37 -11.62 -12.18 2.89
N ARG A 38 -12.38 -13.23 3.23
CA ARG A 38 -13.29 -13.90 2.31
C ARG A 38 -14.40 -12.90 1.97
N PHE A 39 -14.27 -12.25 0.82
CA PHE A 39 -15.40 -11.55 0.21
C PHE A 39 -16.33 -12.61 -0.38
N ASP A 40 -17.35 -13.00 0.39
CA ASP A 40 -18.53 -13.59 -0.18
C ASP A 40 -19.17 -12.53 -1.08
N ARG A 41 -18.88 -12.61 -2.39
CA ARG A 41 -19.64 -11.91 -3.42
C ARG A 41 -21.06 -12.47 -3.39
N SER A 42 -21.91 -11.91 -2.53
CA SER A 42 -23.35 -11.91 -2.75
C SER A 42 -23.62 -11.07 -3.99
N SER A 43 -23.54 -11.69 -5.16
CA SER A 43 -24.00 -11.14 -6.43
C SER A 43 -25.53 -11.16 -6.44
N LYS A 44 -26.18 -10.29 -5.65
CA LYS A 44 -27.60 -9.98 -5.81
C LYS A 44 -27.95 -8.67 -5.09
N ALA A 45 -28.60 -7.78 -5.85
CA ALA A 45 -29.07 -6.44 -5.48
C ALA A 45 -27.93 -5.41 -5.33
N GLN A 46 -27.92 -4.26 -6.00
CA GLN A 46 -29.06 -3.42 -6.35
C GLN A 46 -28.57 -2.40 -7.39
N SER A 47 -29.15 -2.37 -8.58
CA SER A 47 -29.05 -1.20 -9.45
C SER A 47 -29.93 -0.09 -8.86
N PRO A 48 -29.40 1.07 -8.45
CA PRO A 48 -30.24 2.23 -8.23
C PRO A 48 -30.43 2.95 -9.56
N ALA A 49 -31.70 3.21 -9.83
CA ALA A 49 -32.28 4.02 -10.89
C ALA A 49 -31.40 5.17 -11.40
N ALA A 50 -31.45 5.34 -12.72
CA ALA A 50 -31.08 6.56 -13.41
C ALA A 50 -31.78 7.77 -12.75
N LEU A 51 -30.99 8.70 -12.25
CA LEU A 51 -31.38 10.07 -11.97
C LEU A 51 -30.72 10.94 -13.05
N ASP A 52 -31.53 11.38 -14.00
CA ASP A 52 -31.16 12.39 -14.98
C ASP A 52 -30.89 13.70 -14.26
N HIS A 53 -29.61 14.08 -14.17
CA HIS A 53 -29.20 15.44 -13.82
C HIS A 53 -28.57 16.07 -15.04
N ASP A 54 -29.39 16.83 -15.76
CA ASP A 54 -28.97 17.70 -16.85
C ASP A 54 -28.17 18.88 -16.26
N SER A 55 -26.87 18.89 -16.51
CA SER A 55 -26.01 20.04 -16.29
C SER A 55 -24.94 20.03 -17.38
N SER A 56 -25.27 20.78 -18.43
CA SER A 56 -24.44 21.19 -19.55
C SER A 56 -23.02 21.63 -19.13
N GLY A 57 -22.10 20.68 -19.18
CA GLY A 57 -20.67 20.88 -19.34
C GLY A 57 -20.18 19.73 -20.22
N GLN A 58 -19.64 20.02 -21.40
CA GLN A 58 -19.20 19.00 -22.35
C GLN A 58 -18.06 18.16 -21.75
N ILE A 59 -18.41 17.03 -21.12
CA ILE A 59 -17.48 15.95 -20.83
C ILE A 59 -17.60 14.98 -22.00
N LEU A 60 -16.56 14.95 -22.84
CA LEU A 60 -16.45 14.00 -23.93
C LEU A 60 -16.71 12.58 -23.41
N PRO A 61 -17.49 11.73 -24.10
CA PRO A 61 -17.68 10.36 -23.70
C PRO A 61 -16.35 9.65 -23.89
N PHE A 62 -15.60 9.44 -22.81
CA PHE A 62 -14.60 8.39 -22.79
C PHE A 62 -15.37 7.08 -22.89
N GLU A 63 -15.47 6.57 -24.12
CA GLU A 63 -16.02 5.27 -24.43
C GLU A 63 -15.21 4.23 -23.63
N LYS A 64 -15.75 3.88 -22.47
CA LYS A 64 -15.18 2.88 -21.59
C LYS A 64 -15.36 1.55 -22.30
N LYS A 65 -14.33 1.11 -23.04
CA LYS A 65 -14.27 -0.22 -23.65
C LYS A 65 -14.77 -1.24 -22.62
N ALA A 66 -15.90 -1.87 -22.92
CA ALA A 66 -16.56 -2.82 -22.05
C ALA A 66 -15.64 -4.03 -21.85
N GLY A 67 -14.83 -4.02 -20.78
CA GLY A 67 -13.88 -5.08 -20.48
C GLY A 67 -12.69 -4.63 -19.62
N GLU A 68 -12.31 -3.35 -19.65
CA GLU A 68 -11.19 -2.87 -18.85
C GLU A 68 -11.66 -2.34 -17.49
N ARG A 69 -11.33 -3.09 -16.43
CA ARG A 69 -11.49 -2.65 -15.05
C ARG A 69 -10.51 -1.50 -14.82
N SER A 70 -11.01 -0.33 -14.44
CA SER A 70 -10.15 0.80 -14.05
C SER A 70 -9.20 0.33 -12.95
N LEU A 71 -7.90 0.28 -13.27
CA LEU A 71 -6.90 -0.21 -12.34
C LEU A 71 -6.64 0.89 -11.30
N GLN A 72 -7.20 0.70 -10.09
CA GLN A 72 -6.77 1.49 -8.95
C GLN A 72 -5.31 1.13 -8.66
N VAL A 73 -4.45 2.15 -8.66
CA VAL A 73 -3.02 1.97 -8.39
C VAL A 73 -2.76 2.44 -6.97
N HIS A 74 -2.30 1.52 -6.14
CA HIS A 74 -1.92 1.81 -4.76
C HIS A 74 -0.40 1.73 -4.59
N PHE A 75 0.13 2.56 -3.70
CA PHE A 75 1.54 2.56 -3.33
C PHE A 75 1.69 2.69 -1.82
N ASN A 76 2.80 2.20 -1.29
CA ASN A 76 3.11 2.30 0.13
C ASN A 76 4.11 3.42 0.38
N PHE A 77 3.81 4.32 1.31
CA PHE A 77 4.70 5.38 1.76
C PHE A 77 4.65 5.48 3.28
N ASN A 78 5.81 5.49 3.93
CA ASN A 78 5.93 5.50 5.41
C ASN A 78 5.10 4.41 6.11
N GLY A 79 4.92 3.24 5.48
CA GLY A 79 4.15 2.13 6.04
C GLY A 79 2.63 2.24 5.88
N HIS A 80 2.14 3.28 5.22
CA HIS A 80 0.73 3.47 4.87
C HIS A 80 0.50 3.23 3.38
N SER A 81 -0.66 2.67 3.03
CA SER A 81 -1.07 2.47 1.63
C SER A 81 -1.93 3.65 1.19
N PHE A 82 -1.60 4.23 0.04
CA PHE A 82 -2.29 5.37 -0.55
C PHE A 82 -2.71 5.05 -1.99
N GLU A 83 -3.75 5.73 -2.48
CA GLU A 83 -4.16 5.67 -3.89
C GLU A 83 -3.39 6.74 -4.70
N ALA A 84 -2.74 6.31 -5.78
CA ALA A 84 -1.83 7.16 -6.54
C ALA A 84 -2.55 8.26 -7.33
N TYR A 85 -3.70 7.94 -7.93
CA TYR A 85 -4.53 8.91 -8.64
C TYR A 85 -5.10 9.98 -7.70
N GLU A 86 -5.61 9.58 -6.55
CA GLU A 86 -6.10 10.50 -5.52
C GLU A 86 -5.00 11.42 -4.97
N SER A 87 -3.80 10.86 -4.76
CA SER A 87 -2.63 11.62 -4.29
C SER A 87 -2.23 12.75 -5.25
N LEU A 88 -2.48 12.57 -6.55
CA LEU A 88 -2.26 13.59 -7.59
C LEU A 88 -3.52 14.38 -7.95
N GLY A 89 -4.65 14.13 -7.29
CA GLY A 89 -5.93 14.81 -7.56
C GLY A 89 -6.54 14.47 -8.93
N LEU A 90 -6.22 13.29 -9.47
CA LEU A 90 -6.67 12.84 -10.79
C LEU A 90 -7.74 11.74 -10.67
N PRO A 91 -8.65 11.63 -11.65
CA PRO A 91 -9.55 10.48 -11.71
C PRO A 91 -8.79 9.20 -12.09
N ALA A 92 -9.24 8.07 -11.56
CA ALA A 92 -8.65 6.76 -11.87
C ALA A 92 -8.70 6.46 -13.38
N GLY A 93 -7.59 5.96 -13.92
CA GLY A 93 -7.45 5.69 -15.35
C GLY A 93 -7.06 6.92 -16.19
N SER A 94 -6.67 8.03 -15.56
CA SER A 94 -6.10 9.18 -16.28
C SER A 94 -4.88 8.78 -17.12
N SER A 95 -4.75 9.43 -18.28
CA SER A 95 -3.64 9.19 -19.21
C SER A 95 -2.29 9.55 -18.60
N LEU A 96 -1.20 8.93 -19.10
CA LEU A 96 0.16 9.22 -18.64
C LEU A 96 0.51 10.71 -18.77
N ALA A 97 0.05 11.37 -19.84
CA ALA A 97 0.28 12.80 -20.06
C ALA A 97 -0.36 13.64 -18.95
N ALA A 98 -1.61 13.32 -18.55
CA ALA A 98 -2.30 14.01 -17.46
C ALA A 98 -1.64 13.76 -16.10
N VAL A 99 -1.15 12.55 -15.86
CA VAL A 99 -0.38 12.21 -14.65
C VAL A 99 0.92 13.02 -14.58
N GLN A 100 1.63 13.16 -15.69
CA GLN A 100 2.87 13.92 -15.75
C GLN A 100 2.63 15.41 -15.52
N SER A 101 1.61 16.00 -16.16
CA SER A 101 1.29 17.42 -15.96
C SER A 101 0.91 17.72 -14.50
N ALA A 102 0.05 16.89 -13.90
CA ALA A 102 -0.36 17.06 -12.50
C ALA A 102 0.83 16.94 -11.53
N TYR A 103 1.73 15.98 -11.76
CA TYR A 103 2.95 15.82 -10.96
C TYR A 103 3.85 17.05 -11.05
N GLU A 104 4.08 17.58 -12.26
CA GLU A 104 4.93 18.76 -12.45
C GLU A 104 4.33 20.02 -11.79
N GLU A 105 3.01 20.19 -11.85
CA GLU A 105 2.31 21.29 -11.19
C GLU A 105 2.40 21.21 -9.66
N GLN A 106 2.12 20.04 -9.09
CA GLN A 106 2.17 19.85 -7.64
C GLN A 106 3.60 19.89 -7.11
N LYS A 107 4.58 19.38 -7.85
CA LYS A 107 6.00 19.42 -7.46
C LYS A 107 6.52 20.86 -7.31
N LYS A 108 6.03 21.80 -8.13
CA LYS A 108 6.38 23.23 -8.01
C LYS A 108 5.85 23.87 -6.72
N GLN A 109 4.74 23.35 -6.19
CA GLN A 109 4.08 23.87 -4.99
C GLN A 109 4.46 23.10 -3.72
N ALA A 110 5.09 21.94 -3.86
CA ALA A 110 5.36 21.02 -2.77
C ALA A 110 6.58 21.42 -1.93
N ASN A 111 6.44 21.23 -0.61
CA ASN A 111 7.56 21.28 0.33
C ASN A 111 8.47 20.04 0.18
N ASN A 112 9.70 20.11 0.67
CA ASN A 112 10.69 19.01 0.59
C ASN A 112 10.20 17.64 1.12
N GLN A 113 9.26 17.61 2.07
CA GLN A 113 8.70 16.34 2.57
C GLN A 113 7.57 15.80 1.67
N SER A 114 6.78 16.69 1.08
CA SER A 114 5.67 16.33 0.19
C SER A 114 6.18 15.88 -1.18
N SER A 115 7.35 16.36 -1.62
CA SER A 115 7.93 15.99 -2.92
C SER A 115 8.23 14.49 -3.03
N ALA A 116 8.80 13.88 -1.97
CA ALA A 116 9.08 12.44 -1.94
C ALA A 116 7.80 11.59 -2.01
N PHE A 117 6.72 12.06 -1.38
CA PHE A 117 5.41 11.40 -1.45
C PHE A 117 4.82 11.46 -2.86
N LEU A 118 4.84 12.64 -3.49
CA LEU A 118 4.36 12.83 -4.85
C LEU A 118 5.17 12.04 -5.88
N GLU A 119 6.49 11.93 -5.66
CA GLU A 119 7.38 11.12 -6.50
C GLU A 119 7.05 9.64 -6.41
N ALA A 120 6.80 9.11 -5.21
CA ALA A 120 6.36 7.73 -5.03
C ALA A 120 5.00 7.45 -5.72
N ALA A 121 4.05 8.40 -5.63
CA ALA A 121 2.76 8.29 -6.32
C ALA A 121 2.94 8.26 -7.85
N TYR A 122 3.76 9.16 -8.39
CA TYR A 122 4.06 9.24 -9.81
C TYR A 122 4.77 7.98 -10.32
N GLU A 123 5.75 7.45 -9.58
CA GLU A 123 6.49 6.25 -9.94
C GLU A 123 5.59 5.01 -10.03
N ALA A 124 4.67 4.86 -9.07
CA ALA A 124 3.69 3.77 -9.08
C ALA A 124 2.78 3.82 -10.32
N LEU A 125 2.34 5.01 -10.73
CA LEU A 125 1.54 5.18 -11.95
C LEU A 125 2.36 4.93 -13.21
N ASN A 126 3.57 5.46 -13.29
CA ASN A 126 4.44 5.33 -14.46
C ASN A 126 4.81 3.86 -14.73
N SER A 127 5.14 3.11 -13.68
CA SER A 127 5.43 1.67 -13.80
C SER A 127 4.21 0.88 -14.27
N THR A 128 3.02 1.15 -13.71
CA THR A 128 1.77 0.50 -14.11
C THR A 128 1.41 0.80 -15.57
N LEU A 129 1.43 2.08 -15.97
CA LEU A 129 1.05 2.52 -17.31
C LEU A 129 2.02 2.05 -18.40
N LYS A 130 3.32 1.94 -18.07
CA LYS A 130 4.32 1.34 -18.97
C LYS A 130 4.08 -0.15 -19.16
N SER A 131 3.71 -0.87 -18.09
CA SER A 131 3.44 -2.31 -18.18
C SER A 131 2.24 -2.62 -19.08
N THR A 132 1.24 -1.74 -19.15
CA THR A 132 0.04 -1.97 -19.98
C THR A 132 0.28 -1.74 -21.48
N LYS A 133 1.37 -1.06 -21.87
CA LYS A 133 1.68 -0.76 -23.28
C LYS A 133 2.47 -1.87 -23.99
N ASN A 134 2.99 -2.86 -23.27
CA ASN A 134 3.72 -4.01 -23.81
C ASN A 134 2.78 -5.21 -24.00
#